data_AF-A0A8B6ENM8-F1
#
_entry.id   AF-A0A8B6ENM8-F1
#
_cell.length_a   1.000
_cell.length_b   1.000
_cell.length_c   1.000
_cell.angle_alpha   90.00
_cell.angle_beta   90.00
_cell.angle_gamma   90.00
#
_symmetry.space_group_name_H-M   'P 1'
#
loop_
_entity.id
_entity.type
_entity.pdbx_description
1 polymer ?
#
loop_
_entity_poly.entity_id
_entity_poly.type
_entity_poly.pdbx_seq_one_letter_code
_entity_poly.pdbx_strand_id
1 'polypeptide(L)'
;MICQDGVRRWKKREKICWQSSMKQQQIFVMFVFYLQFNEAATDICNVLMEAGYWADFIDPSCGKPFLGPHTNATMFETDERYRTFGFEIDDLGCCKVLRHRLWGTHSYVGCLFTDAPLDHPFISAMKAKN
;
A
#
# COMPACT_ATOMS: atom_id res chain seq x y z
N MET A 1 6.75 -3.35 5.17
CA MET A 1 5.95 -2.18 5.61
C MET A 1 6.92 -1.02 5.77
N ILE A 2 7.14 -0.25 4.70
CA ILE A 2 7.90 1.00 4.79
C ILE A 2 6.86 2.09 5.06
N CYS A 3 6.85 2.64 6.27
CA CYS A 3 6.14 3.87 6.57
C CYS A 3 7.23 4.88 6.96
N GLN A 4 7.59 5.78 6.04
CA GLN A 4 8.45 6.89 6.38
C GLN A 4 7.65 7.95 7.15
N ASP A 5 8.14 8.28 8.33
CA ASP A 5 7.68 9.39 9.15
C ASP A 5 7.81 10.72 8.38
N GLY A 6 6.68 11.28 8.00
CA GLY A 6 6.60 12.55 7.28
C GLY A 6 5.32 13.33 7.58
N VAL A 7 4.86 13.31 8.84
CA VAL A 7 3.65 14.03 9.25
C VAL A 7 3.94 15.52 9.35
N ARG A 8 3.73 16.27 8.27
CA ARG A 8 3.36 17.70 8.39
C ARG A 8 1.91 17.78 8.85
N ARG A 9 1.79 18.13 10.12
CA ARG A 9 0.61 18.41 10.94
C ARG A 9 -0.45 19.24 10.21
N TRP A 10 -1.62 18.65 9.93
CA TRP A 10 -2.83 19.42 9.60
C TRP A 10 -3.78 19.43 10.79
N LYS A 11 -4.05 20.64 11.30
CA LYS A 11 -4.89 20.88 12.47
C LYS A 11 -6.36 20.61 12.16
N LYS A 12 -7.01 19.95 13.10
CA LYS A 12 -8.43 19.62 13.18
C LYS A 12 -9.29 20.88 13.33
N ARG A 13 -10.20 21.15 12.39
CA ARG A 13 -11.58 21.67 12.58
C ARG A 13 -12.20 22.15 11.26
N GLU A 14 -13.30 21.52 10.87
CA GLU A 14 -14.61 22.09 10.47
C GLU A 14 -15.33 21.22 9.44
N LYS A 15 -16.62 21.02 9.69
CA LYS A 15 -17.54 20.17 8.93
C LYS A 15 -18.09 20.97 7.74
N ILE A 16 -18.31 20.27 6.63
CA ILE A 16 -19.14 20.62 5.45
C ILE A 16 -18.41 21.41 4.35
N CYS A 17 -17.98 20.67 3.30
CA CYS A 17 -18.18 20.95 1.87
C CYS A 17 -17.19 20.10 1.05
N TRP A 18 -17.58 18.93 0.55
CA TRP A 18 -16.69 18.15 -0.32
C TRP A 18 -17.48 17.37 -1.36
N GLN A 19 -17.67 17.95 -2.55
CA GLN A 19 -18.15 17.15 -3.68
C GLN A 19 -17.59 17.54 -5.04
N SER A 20 -17.12 18.78 -5.24
CA SER A 20 -16.69 19.23 -6.59
C SER A 20 -15.20 19.53 -6.72
N SER A 21 -14.55 20.21 -5.76
CA SER A 21 -13.12 20.60 -5.90
C SER A 21 -12.11 19.55 -5.42
N MET A 22 -12.55 18.56 -4.63
CA MET A 22 -11.67 17.49 -4.13
C MET A 22 -11.21 16.54 -5.23
N LYS A 23 -12.07 16.26 -6.23
CA LYS A 23 -11.79 15.26 -7.27
C LYS A 23 -10.51 15.56 -8.06
N GLN A 24 -10.19 16.83 -8.33
CA GLN A 24 -8.98 17.21 -9.07
C GLN A 24 -7.71 17.03 -8.24
N GLN A 25 -7.72 17.39 -6.95
CA GLN A 25 -6.55 17.25 -6.08
C GLN A 25 -6.36 15.82 -5.58
N GLN A 26 -7.43 15.05 -5.48
CA GLN A 26 -7.42 13.66 -5.02
C GLN A 26 -6.83 12.72 -6.07
N ILE A 27 -7.03 12.97 -7.37
CA ILE A 27 -6.33 12.26 -8.46
C ILE A 27 -4.82 12.55 -8.40
N PHE A 28 -4.42 13.81 -8.19
CA PHE A 28 -3.00 14.17 -8.11
C PHE A 28 -2.31 13.51 -6.91
N VAL A 29 -2.95 13.55 -5.74
CA VAL A 29 -2.43 12.91 -4.51
C VAL A 29 -2.37 11.39 -4.66
N MET A 30 -3.39 10.77 -5.26
CA MET A 30 -3.40 9.33 -5.54
C MET A 30 -2.28 8.92 -6.51
N PHE A 31 -2.05 9.72 -7.56
CA PHE A 31 -0.97 9.48 -8.51
C PHE A 31 0.41 9.61 -7.86
N VAL A 32 0.61 10.61 -7.00
CA VAL A 32 1.88 10.77 -6.26
C VAL A 32 2.15 9.56 -5.36
N PHE A 33 1.15 9.09 -4.59
CA PHE A 33 1.32 7.91 -3.75
C PHE A 33 1.56 6.63 -4.56
N TYR A 34 0.88 6.48 -5.69
CA TYR A 34 1.11 5.38 -6.62
C TYR A 34 2.55 5.36 -7.14
N LEU A 35 3.06 6.50 -7.62
CA LEU A 35 4.43 6.60 -8.10
C LEU A 35 5.46 6.29 -7.00
N GLN A 36 5.29 6.88 -5.82
CA GLN A 36 6.19 6.66 -4.68
C GLN A 36 6.18 5.19 -4.22
N PHE A 37 5.01 4.55 -4.20
CA PHE A 37 4.90 3.16 -3.85
C PHE A 37 5.59 2.26 -4.88
N ASN A 38 5.32 2.46 -6.18
CA ASN A 38 5.90 1.64 -7.23
C ASN A 38 7.42 1.78 -7.30
N GLU A 39 7.95 2.99 -7.13
CA GLU A 39 9.40 3.24 -7.07
C GLU A 39 10.03 2.47 -5.90
N ALA A 40 9.51 2.68 -4.68
CA ALA A 40 10.04 1.99 -3.49
C ALA A 40 9.88 0.47 -3.56
N ALA A 41 8.76 -0.04 -4.07
CA ALA A 41 8.52 -1.47 -4.20
C ALA A 41 9.44 -2.11 -5.25
N THR A 42 9.70 -1.40 -6.35
CA THR A 42 10.67 -1.82 -7.38
C THR A 42 12.07 -1.90 -6.79
N ASP A 43 12.51 -0.90 -6.04
CA ASP A 43 13.84 -0.90 -5.40
C ASP A 43 14.00 -2.07 -4.42
N ILE A 44 12.99 -2.34 -3.60
CA ILE A 44 12.98 -3.48 -2.67
C ILE A 44 13.05 -4.81 -3.44
N CYS A 45 12.27 -4.95 -4.50
CA CYS A 45 12.29 -6.17 -5.31
C CYS A 45 13.66 -6.38 -5.97
N ASN A 46 14.27 -5.31 -6.51
CA ASN A 46 15.60 -5.38 -7.11
C ASN A 46 16.65 -5.84 -6.10
N VAL A 47 16.66 -5.25 -4.90
CA VAL A 47 17.61 -5.65 -3.83
C VAL A 47 17.45 -7.13 -3.46
N LEU A 48 16.22 -7.63 -3.38
CA LEU A 48 15.96 -9.04 -3.05
C LEU A 48 16.32 -9.99 -4.21
N MET A 49 16.01 -9.61 -5.45
CA MET A 49 16.35 -10.37 -6.66
C MET A 49 17.85 -10.44 -6.90
N GLU A 50 18.59 -9.35 -6.66
CA GLU A 50 20.06 -9.33 -6.72
C GLU A 50 20.69 -10.25 -5.66
N ALA A 51 20.01 -10.44 -4.52
CA ALA A 51 20.41 -11.40 -3.48
C ALA A 51 20.00 -12.85 -3.79
N GLY A 52 19.38 -13.12 -4.94
CA GLY A 52 18.99 -14.45 -5.40
C GLY A 52 17.61 -14.92 -4.93
N TYR A 53 16.78 -14.03 -4.39
CA TYR A 53 15.42 -14.34 -3.95
C TYR A 53 14.39 -13.90 -4.97
N TRP A 54 13.27 -14.61 -5.06
CA TRP A 54 12.13 -14.12 -5.80
C TRP A 54 11.48 -12.97 -5.02
N ALA A 55 11.11 -11.90 -5.71
CA ALA A 55 10.31 -10.82 -5.16
C ALA A 55 9.41 -10.21 -6.23
N ASP A 56 8.18 -9.86 -5.84
CA ASP A 56 7.23 -9.13 -6.68
C ASP A 56 6.26 -8.36 -5.78
N PHE A 57 5.55 -7.39 -6.36
CA PHE A 57 4.52 -6.65 -5.66
C PHE A 57 3.26 -6.55 -6.52
N ILE A 58 2.16 -6.20 -5.86
CA ILE A 58 0.88 -6.03 -6.54
C ILE A 58 0.75 -4.59 -7.00
N ASP A 59 0.56 -4.40 -8.30
CA ASP A 59 0.18 -3.12 -8.88
C ASP A 59 -1.15 -2.66 -8.28
N PRO A 60 -1.18 -1.58 -7.49
CA PRO A 60 -2.40 -1.13 -6.84
C PRO A 60 -3.48 -0.66 -7.84
N SER A 61 -3.09 -0.29 -9.07
CA SER A 61 -4.02 0.21 -10.08
C SER A 61 -4.88 -0.90 -10.72
N CYS A 62 -4.35 -2.13 -10.80
CA CYS A 62 -5.02 -3.24 -11.46
C CYS A 62 -5.14 -4.51 -10.61
N GLY A 63 -4.50 -4.53 -9.44
CA GLY A 63 -4.50 -5.65 -8.50
C GLY A 63 -3.70 -6.86 -8.97
N LYS A 64 -2.80 -6.73 -9.95
CA LYS A 64 -2.04 -7.84 -10.54
C LYS A 64 -0.56 -7.80 -10.14
N PRO A 65 0.19 -8.90 -10.30
CA PRO A 65 1.65 -8.88 -10.17
C PRO A 65 2.26 -7.81 -11.08
N PHE A 66 3.20 -7.03 -10.56
CA PHE A 66 3.81 -5.93 -11.30
C PHE A 66 4.94 -6.41 -12.21
N LEU A 67 5.80 -7.32 -11.72
CA LEU A 67 6.93 -7.87 -12.47
C LEU A 67 6.56 -9.17 -13.19
N GLY A 68 5.76 -10.02 -12.54
CA GLY A 68 5.35 -11.30 -13.07
C GLY A 68 4.33 -11.25 -14.21
N PRO A 69 4.05 -12.40 -14.85
CA PRO A 69 3.02 -12.48 -15.88
C PRO A 69 1.63 -12.20 -15.29
N HIS A 70 0.77 -11.60 -16.10
CA HIS A 70 -0.60 -11.33 -15.70
C HIS A 70 -1.37 -12.63 -15.47
N THR A 71 -2.13 -12.69 -14.38
CA THR A 71 -3.01 -13.81 -14.06
C THR A 71 -4.47 -13.32 -13.98
N ASN A 72 -5.41 -14.27 -13.88
CA ASN A 72 -6.81 -13.97 -13.62
C ASN A 72 -7.08 -13.62 -12.15
N ALA A 73 -6.14 -13.88 -11.25
CA ALA A 73 -6.26 -13.52 -9.85
C ALA A 73 -5.86 -12.06 -9.64
N THR A 74 -6.59 -11.37 -8.78
CA THR A 74 -6.31 -9.98 -8.40
C THR A 74 -6.28 -9.82 -6.88
N MET A 75 -5.66 -8.74 -6.41
CA MET A 75 -5.66 -8.30 -5.02
C MET A 75 -5.67 -6.76 -4.98
N PHE A 76 -6.85 -6.17 -4.81
CA PHE A 76 -7.03 -4.71 -4.79
C PHE A 76 -6.81 -4.11 -3.40
N GLU A 77 -6.64 -2.79 -3.26
CA GLU A 77 -6.32 -2.13 -1.98
C GLU A 77 -7.35 -2.35 -0.85
N THR A 78 -8.58 -2.77 -1.16
CA THR A 78 -9.66 -3.03 -0.20
C THR A 78 -10.06 -4.50 -0.12
N ASP A 79 -9.19 -5.41 -0.56
CA ASP A 79 -9.41 -6.85 -0.52
C ASP A 79 -9.64 -7.38 0.91
N GLU A 80 -10.57 -8.33 1.07
CA GLU A 80 -10.90 -8.93 2.38
C GLU A 80 -9.69 -9.59 3.06
N ARG A 81 -8.73 -10.08 2.28
CA ARG A 81 -7.49 -10.67 2.81
C ARG A 81 -6.70 -9.69 3.68
N TYR A 82 -6.88 -8.39 3.55
CA TYR A 82 -6.25 -7.42 4.45
C TYR A 82 -6.68 -7.55 5.91
N ARG A 83 -7.82 -8.20 6.20
CA ARG A 83 -8.20 -8.52 7.58
C ARG A 83 -7.15 -9.39 8.29
N THR A 84 -6.54 -10.35 7.58
CA THR A 84 -5.50 -11.21 8.16
C THR A 84 -4.18 -10.48 8.38
N PHE A 85 -4.00 -9.32 7.73
CA PHE A 85 -2.85 -8.44 7.93
C PHE A 85 -3.11 -7.34 8.99
N GLY A 86 -4.20 -7.45 9.75
CA GLY A 86 -4.50 -6.56 10.88
C GLY A 86 -5.29 -5.30 10.53
N PHE A 87 -5.78 -5.18 9.29
CA PHE A 87 -6.68 -4.11 8.87
C PHE A 87 -8.14 -4.47 9.17
N GLU A 88 -8.99 -3.46 9.22
CA GLU A 88 -10.43 -3.62 9.28
C GLU A 88 -11.00 -3.31 7.89
N ILE A 89 -11.91 -4.15 7.40
CA ILE A 89 -12.60 -3.95 6.12
C ILE A 89 -14.08 -3.73 6.42
N ASP A 90 -14.63 -2.62 5.93
CA ASP A 90 -16.06 -2.31 6.04
C ASP A 90 -16.70 -2.58 4.67
N ASP A 91 -17.65 -3.51 4.62
CA ASP A 91 -18.39 -3.86 3.40
C ASP A 91 -19.67 -3.02 3.30
N LEU A 92 -19.75 -2.17 2.28
CA LEU A 92 -20.88 -1.27 2.01
C LEU A 92 -21.80 -1.82 0.89
N GLY A 93 -21.66 -3.10 0.54
CA GLY A 93 -22.40 -3.76 -0.53
C GLY A 93 -21.71 -3.59 -1.88
N CYS A 94 -21.72 -2.38 -2.45
CA CYS A 94 -21.10 -2.11 -3.76
C CYS A 94 -19.61 -1.78 -3.68
N CYS A 95 -19.12 -1.41 -2.49
CA CYS A 95 -17.75 -1.00 -2.25
C CYS A 95 -17.25 -1.55 -0.91
N LYS A 96 -15.94 -1.67 -0.80
CA LYS A 96 -15.25 -2.02 0.45
C LYS A 96 -14.37 -0.86 0.86
N VAL A 97 -14.22 -0.66 2.16
CA VAL A 97 -13.37 0.40 2.73
C VAL A 97 -12.36 -0.25 3.66
N LEU A 98 -11.07 -0.01 3.39
CA LEU A 98 -9.98 -0.42 4.27
C LEU A 98 -9.74 0.63 5.35
N ARG A 99 -9.60 0.15 6.60
CA ARG A 99 -9.37 0.98 7.78
C ARG A 99 -8.17 0.47 8.58
N HIS A 100 -7.17 1.33 8.72
CA HIS A 100 -6.05 1.14 9.63
C HIS A 100 -6.45 1.54 11.07
N ARG A 101 -5.97 0.81 12.09
CA ARG A 101 -6.35 1.04 13.49
C ARG A 101 -6.00 2.45 14.00
N LEU A 102 -4.86 2.99 13.56
CA LEU A 102 -4.39 4.32 13.98
C LEU A 102 -4.83 5.44 13.01
N TRP A 103 -4.82 5.16 11.71
CA TRP A 103 -5.01 6.19 10.67
C TRP A 103 -6.41 6.22 10.07
N GLY A 104 -7.30 5.33 10.52
CA GLY A 104 -8.64 5.22 9.95
C GLY A 104 -8.56 4.87 8.46
N THR A 105 -9.34 5.57 7.64
CA THR A 105 -9.36 5.41 6.18
C THR A 105 -8.30 6.27 5.47
N HIS A 106 -7.43 6.96 6.22
CA HIS A 106 -6.37 7.81 5.67
C HIS A 106 -5.07 7.00 5.47
N SER A 107 -5.16 5.91 4.73
CA SER A 107 -4.02 5.02 4.46
C SER A 107 -4.02 4.56 3.01
N TYR A 108 -2.82 4.49 2.43
CA TYR A 108 -2.58 3.81 1.16
C TYR A 108 -1.87 2.49 1.46
N VAL A 109 -2.37 1.38 0.92
CA VAL A 109 -1.87 0.04 1.23
C VAL A 109 -1.48 -0.67 -0.07
N GLY A 110 -0.32 -1.29 -0.05
CA GLY A 110 0.16 -2.17 -1.11
C GLY A 110 0.87 -3.38 -0.52
N CYS A 111 0.98 -4.43 -1.33
CA CYS A 111 1.58 -5.71 -0.92
C CYS A 111 2.80 -6.02 -1.78
N LEU A 112 3.86 -6.44 -1.10
CA LEU A 112 5.08 -7.01 -1.68
C LEU A 112 5.26 -8.41 -1.11
N PHE A 113 5.66 -9.33 -1.96
CA PHE A 113 5.85 -10.74 -1.68
C PHE A 113 7.28 -11.13 -2.05
N THR A 114 7.86 -12.03 -1.26
CA THR A 114 9.19 -12.58 -1.50
C THR A 114 9.33 -13.93 -0.81
N ASP A 115 10.22 -14.77 -1.32
CA ASP A 115 10.64 -16.01 -0.67
C ASP A 115 11.89 -15.83 0.21
N ALA A 116 12.43 -14.61 0.31
CA ALA A 116 13.53 -14.29 1.20
C ALA A 116 13.15 -14.55 2.68
N PRO A 117 14.05 -15.18 3.46
CA PRO A 117 13.73 -15.55 4.82
C PRO A 117 13.66 -14.32 5.73
N LEU A 118 12.87 -14.43 6.79
CA LEU A 118 12.57 -13.31 7.70
C LEU A 118 13.77 -12.76 8.47
N ASP A 119 14.85 -13.53 8.55
CA ASP A 119 16.14 -13.19 9.16
C ASP A 119 17.12 -12.55 8.17
N HIS A 120 16.79 -12.51 6.87
CA HIS A 120 17.60 -11.84 5.84
C HIS A 120 17.95 -10.41 6.31
N PRO A 121 19.23 -9.97 6.28
CA PRO A 121 19.66 -8.72 6.90
C PRO A 121 18.85 -7.50 6.47
N PHE A 122 18.51 -7.42 5.17
CA PHE A 122 17.69 -6.35 4.63
C PHE A 122 16.24 -6.36 5.15
N ILE A 123 15.61 -7.55 5.27
CA ILE A 123 14.24 -7.69 5.81
C ILE A 123 14.22 -7.38 7.30
N SER A 124 15.21 -7.87 8.05
CA SER A 124 15.39 -7.59 9.47
C SER A 124 15.56 -6.09 9.73
N ALA A 125 16.33 -5.38 8.90
CA ALA A 125 16.49 -3.93 9.00
C ALA A 125 15.19 -3.16 8.72
N MET A 126 14.34 -3.65 7.81
CA MET A 126 13.02 -3.04 7.54
C MET A 126 12.03 -3.19 8.71
N LYS A 127 12.14 -4.25 9.53
CA LYS A 127 11.27 -4.46 10.70
C LYS A 127 11.57 -3.51 11.86
N ALA A 128 12.81 -3.08 11.99
CA ALA A 128 13.31 -2.36 13.16
C ALA A 128 12.95 -0.87 13.20
N LYS A 129 12.28 -0.33 12.17
CA LYS A 129 11.94 1.10 12.05
C LYS A 129 10.54 1.47 12.55
N ASN A 130 10.01 0.76 13.55
CA ASN A 130 8.74 1.08 14.22
C ASN A 130 8.95 1.79 15.55
#